data_AF-A0A2V8DI61-F1
#
_entry.id   AF-A0A2V8DI61-F1
#
_cell.length_a   1.000
_cell.length_b   1.000
_cell.length_c   1.000
_cell.angle_alpha   90.00
_cell.angle_beta   90.00
_cell.angle_gamma   90.00
#
_symmetry.space_group_name_H-M   'P 1'
#
loop_
_entity.id
_entity.type
_entity.pdbx_description
1 polymer ?
#
loop_
_entity_poly.entity_id
_entity_poly.type
_entity_poly.pdbx_seq_one_letter_code
_entity_poly.pdbx_strand_id
1 'polypeptide(L)' 'FVGALTVDSRPQGATVFIDGKLAGATPLSVPAVPAGDHAVRLEREGYRRWTSSVRIVAPGQNRVTASLER' A
#
# COMPACT_ATOMS: atom_id res chain seq x y z
N PHE A 1 4.85 -18.19 1.44
CA PHE A 1 5.87 -17.29 2.03
C PHE A 1 5.26 -15.92 2.22
N VAL A 2 5.63 -15.20 3.29
CA VAL A 2 5.14 -13.84 3.57
C VAL A 2 6.30 -12.86 3.69
N GLY A 3 6.08 -11.62 3.25
CA GLY A 3 6.99 -10.49 3.40
C GLY A 3 6.32 -9.33 4.14
N ALA A 4 7.11 -8.39 4.64
CA ALA A 4 6.60 -7.16 5.23
C ALA A 4 6.40 -6.10 4.13
N LEU A 5 5.33 -5.32 4.22
CA LEU A 5 5.00 -4.21 3.33
C LEU A 5 4.77 -2.93 4.15
N THR A 6 5.51 -1.88 3.84
CA THR A 6 5.26 -0.53 4.37
C THR A 6 4.67 0.35 3.28
N VAL A 7 3.55 0.99 3.56
CA VAL A 7 2.83 1.89 2.65
C VAL A 7 2.82 3.28 3.26
N ASP A 8 3.37 4.26 2.54
CA ASP A 8 3.40 5.67 2.91
C ASP A 8 2.76 6.54 1.82
N SER A 9 2.22 7.69 2.18
CA SER A 9 1.72 8.64 1.20
C SER A 9 1.94 10.09 1.57
N ARG A 10 2.01 10.94 0.54
CA ARG A 10 1.95 12.39 0.67
C ARG A 10 0.73 12.95 -0.08
N PRO A 11 -0.21 13.59 0.62
CA PRO A 11 -0.26 13.76 2.07
C PRO A 11 -0.65 12.47 2.83
N GLN A 12 -0.32 12.39 4.13
CA GLN A 12 -0.59 11.22 5.00
C GLN A 12 -2.08 11.06 5.34
N GLY A 13 -2.50 9.89 5.83
CA GLY A 13 -3.89 9.61 6.17
C GLY A 13 -4.74 9.18 4.97
N ALA A 14 -4.11 8.64 3.92
CA ALA A 14 -4.80 8.03 2.80
C ALA A 14 -5.23 6.60 3.18
N THR A 15 -6.46 6.23 2.88
CA THR A 15 -6.99 4.87 3.04
C THR A 15 -6.26 3.93 2.10
N VAL A 16 -5.71 2.84 2.65
CA VAL A 16 -4.94 1.83 1.92
C VAL A 16 -5.81 0.59 1.73
N PHE A 17 -5.88 0.13 0.49
CA PHE A 17 -6.46 -1.15 0.10
C PHE A 17 -5.39 -2.05 -0.51
N ILE A 18 -5.36 -3.32 -0.10
CA ILE A 18 -4.49 -4.35 -0.66
C ILE A 18 -5.39 -5.43 -1.24
N ASP A 19 -5.29 -5.68 -2.54
CA ASP A 19 -6.15 -6.60 -3.31
C ASP A 19 -7.65 -6.32 -3.11
N GLY A 20 -7.99 -5.03 -3.04
CA GLY A 20 -9.37 -4.57 -2.80
C GLY A 20 -9.84 -4.65 -1.35
N LYS A 21 -9.08 -5.23 -0.42
CA LYS A 21 -9.41 -5.27 1.01
C LYS A 21 -8.85 -4.07 1.75
N LEU A 22 -9.67 -3.46 2.60
CA LEU A 22 -9.24 -2.35 3.46
C LEU A 22 -8.15 -2.84 4.43
N ALA A 23 -6.97 -2.24 4.34
CA ALA A 23 -5.81 -2.58 5.16
C ALA A 23 -5.54 -1.55 6.27
N GLY A 24 -5.96 -0.29 6.08
CA GLY A 24 -5.79 0.77 7.07
C GLY A 24 -5.63 2.15 6.42
N ALA A 25 -4.82 3.01 7.04
CA ALA A 25 -4.47 4.32 6.49
C ALA A 25 -2.96 4.58 6.57
N THR A 26 -2.42 5.39 5.67
CA THR A 26 -0.99 5.72 5.64
C THR A 26 -0.57 6.65 6.79
N PRO A 27 0.64 6.49 7.35
CA PRO A 27 1.59 5.39 7.12
C PRO A 27 1.10 4.05 7.71
N LEU A 28 1.16 2.98 6.92
CA LEU A 28 0.72 1.64 7.28
C LEU A 28 1.88 0.64 7.15
N SER A 29 2.08 -0.22 8.14
CA SER A 29 3.02 -1.35 8.06
C SER A 29 2.27 -2.67 8.24
N VAL A 30 2.36 -3.53 7.23
CA VAL A 30 1.75 -4.86 7.21
C VAL A 30 2.87 -5.90 7.29
N PRO A 31 3.03 -6.61 8.42
CA PRO A 31 4.17 -7.51 8.63
C PRO A 31 4.07 -8.82 7.85
N ALA A 32 2.87 -9.19 7.39
CA ALA A 32 2.61 -10.45 6.70
C ALA A 32 1.71 -10.24 5.48
N VAL A 33 2.33 -10.06 4.32
CA VAL A 33 1.68 -10.07 3.00
C VAL A 33 2.19 -11.29 2.23
N PRO A 34 1.33 -12.08 1.58
CA PRO A 34 1.78 -13.17 0.72
C PRO A 34 2.83 -12.70 -0.31
N ALA A 35 3.78 -13.57 -0.66
CA ALA A 35 4.68 -13.29 -1.77
C ALA A 35 3.90 -13.37 -3.09
N GLY A 36 4.16 -12.44 -3.99
CA GLY A 36 3.43 -12.32 -5.26
C GLY A 36 3.14 -10.88 -5.63
N ASP A 37 2.44 -10.68 -6.74
CA ASP A 37 1.98 -9.38 -7.19
C ASP A 37 0.68 -9.01 -6.47
N HIS A 38 0.67 -7.86 -5.79
CA HIS A 38 -0.45 -7.34 -5.02
C HIS A 38 -0.86 -5.96 -5.53
N ALA A 39 -2.18 -5.74 -5.65
CA ALA A 39 -2.71 -4.44 -6.06
C ALA A 39 -2.88 -3.53 -4.83
N VAL A 40 -2.10 -2.46 -4.77
CA VAL A 40 -2.17 -1.47 -3.70
C VAL A 40 -2.91 -0.24 -4.22
N ARG A 41 -4.04 0.09 -3.61
CA ARG A 41 -4.84 1.28 -3.93
C ARG A 41 -4.86 2.22 -2.73
N LEU A 42 -4.59 3.49 -2.97
CA LEU A 42 -4.67 4.54 -1.98
C LEU A 42 -5.76 5.53 -2.37
N GLU A 43 -6.59 5.87 -1.40
CA GLU A 43 -7.69 6.81 -1.57
C GLU A 43 -7.66 7.85 -0.46
N ARG A 44 -7.91 9.11 -0.82
CA ARG A 44 -8.07 10.18 0.13
C ARG A 44 -9.11 11.16 -0.41
N GLU A 45 -9.95 11.67 0.47
CA GLU A 45 -10.96 12.66 0.11
C GLU A 45 -10.31 13.90 -0.53
N GLY A 46 -10.83 14.31 -1.70
CA GLY A 46 -10.30 15.44 -2.48
C GLY A 46 -9.01 15.14 -3.26
N TYR A 47 -8.59 13.88 -3.35
CA TYR A 47 -7.44 13.43 -4.14
C TYR A 47 -7.84 12.34 -5.13
N ARG A 48 -7.11 12.25 -6.25
CA ARG A 48 -7.24 11.16 -7.21
C ARG A 48 -6.84 9.85 -6.55
N ARG A 49 -7.59 8.80 -6.90
CA ARG A 49 -7.24 7.43 -6.50
C ARG A 49 -5.89 7.08 -7.10
N TRP A 50 -4.98 6.64 -6.26
CA TRP A 50 -3.70 6.11 -6.70
C TRP A 50 -3.76 4.59 -6.66
N THR A 51 -3.23 3.92 -7.67
CA THR A 51 -3.19 2.46 -7.72
C THR A 51 -1.88 2.02 -8.33
N SER A 52 -1.24 1.02 -7.72
CA SER A 52 -0.01 0.43 -8.24
C SER A 52 0.05 -1.06 -7.91
N SER A 53 0.67 -1.83 -8.79
CA SER A 53 0.98 -3.23 -8.56
C SER A 53 2.35 -3.34 -7.90
N VAL A 54 2.42 -4.05 -6.79
CA VAL A 54 3.63 -4.19 -5.98
C VAL A 54 3.95 -5.67 -5.85
N ARG A 55 5.14 -6.05 -6.28
CA ARG A 55 5.62 -7.41 -6.09
C ARG A 55 6.23 -7.55 -4.70
N ILE A 56 5.61 -8.38 -3.88
CA ILE A 56 6.10 -8.74 -2.56
C ILE A 56 7.10 -9.88 -2.70
N VAL A 57 8.36 -9.57 -2.36
CA VAL A 57 9.43 -10.56 -2.26
C VAL A 57 9.54 -11.03 -0.81
N ALA A 58 9.63 -12.35 -0.61
CA ALA A 58 9.74 -12.98 0.71
C ALA A 58 10.93 -13.96 0.78
N PRO A 59 11.60 -14.07 1.96
CA PRO A 59 11.50 -13.15 3.08
C PRO A 59 12.09 -11.77 2.72
N GLY A 60 11.46 -10.68 3.15
CA GLY A 60 11.93 -9.34 2.81
C GLY A 60 11.04 -8.20 3.31
N GLN A 61 11.56 -6.98 3.24
CA GLN A 61 10.82 -5.74 3.45
C GLN A 61 10.57 -5.05 2.12
N ASN A 62 9.31 -4.75 1.85
CA ASN A 62 8.85 -4.09 0.64
C ASN A 62 8.27 -2.73 1.04
N ARG A 63 8.51 -1.70 0.22
CA ARG A 63 8.02 -0.34 0.52
C ARG A 63 7.32 0.25 -0.70
N VAL A 64 6.23 0.95 -0.42
CA VAL A 64 5.43 1.69 -1.38
C VAL A 64 5.26 3.11 -0.87
N THR A 65 5.55 4.09 -1.71
CA THR A 65 5.33 5.50 -1.40
C THR A 65 4.53 6.11 -2.54
N ALA A 66 3.38 6.70 -2.20
CA ALA A 66 2.50 7.34 -3.16
C ALA A 66 2.47 8.86 -2.94
N SER A 67 2.55 9.61 -4.03
CA SER A 67 2.20 11.04 -4.04
C SER A 67 0.79 11.15 -4.59
N LEU A 68 -0.14 11.66 -3.79
CA LEU A 68 -1.52 11.83 -4.21
C LEU A 68 -1.69 13.21 -4.85
N GLU A 69 -2.18 13.20 -6.08
CA GLU A 69 -2.54 14.39 -6.84
C GLU A 69 -4.03 14.68 -6.69
N ARG A 70 -4.44 15.94 -6.86
CA ARG A 70 -5.86 16.35 -6.78
C ARG A 70 -6.58 16.19 -8.12
#